data_AF-A0A1H9KH68-F1
#
_entry.id   AF-A0A1H9KH68-F1
#
_cell.length_a   1.000
_cell.length_b   1.000
_cell.length_c   1.000
_cell.angle_alpha   90.00
_cell.angle_beta   90.00
_cell.angle_gamma   90.00
#
_symmetry.space_group_name_H-M   'P 1'
#
loop_
_entity.id
_entity.type
_entity.pdbx_description
1 polymer ?
#
loop_
_entity_poly.entity_id
_entity_poly.type
_entity_poly.pdbx_seq_one_letter_code
_entity_poly.pdbx_strand_id
1 'polypeptide(L)'
;MHALACGESLDGGVRRALALLAVWPGQEPMAEALQRALDAVRQGVPGPERVTRLVGAGEGAGTAEAVLAGAVYCALVAEDVRHGLRLAVNHGGPSAPTAALAGGLLGAQHGETALPPAWLAELEGRPTILELADDFAMEMTQGPALHGPGGASPGWLARYPRSGGS
;
A
#
# COMPACT_ATOMS: atom_id res chain seq x y z
N MET A 1 -2.39 -2.73 18.25
CA MET A 1 -1.56 -3.93 18.00
C MET A 1 -2.47 -5.10 17.59
N HIS A 2 -3.11 -5.07 16.41
CA HIS A 2 -4.00 -6.16 15.93
C HIS A 2 -4.22 -6.12 14.40
N ALA A 3 -3.16 -6.31 13.59
CA ALA A 3 -3.29 -6.87 12.23
C ALA A 3 -1.92 -7.30 11.67
N LEU A 4 -1.27 -8.25 12.36
CA LEU A 4 -0.21 -9.10 11.82
C LEU A 4 -0.74 -10.54 11.65
N ALA A 5 -2.04 -10.69 11.33
CA ALA A 5 -2.84 -11.83 11.77
C ALA A 5 -2.55 -13.20 11.11
N CYS A 6 -1.50 -13.36 10.31
CA CYS A 6 -1.05 -14.70 9.91
C CYS A 6 0.47 -14.93 9.93
N GLY A 7 1.32 -13.94 10.21
CA GLY A 7 2.77 -14.10 9.93
C GLY A 7 3.04 -14.48 8.46
N GLU A 8 2.10 -14.17 7.57
CA GLU A 8 2.14 -14.52 6.16
C GLU A 8 3.08 -13.55 5.46
N SER A 9 4.05 -14.09 4.71
CA SER A 9 4.96 -13.26 3.92
C SER A 9 4.18 -12.41 2.91
N LEU A 10 4.75 -11.27 2.50
CA LEU A 10 4.14 -10.40 1.48
C LEU A 10 3.80 -11.17 0.19
N ASP A 11 4.63 -12.12 -0.22
CA ASP A 11 4.37 -13.02 -1.36
C ASP A 11 3.12 -13.89 -1.14
N GLY A 12 2.92 -14.42 0.08
CA GLY A 12 1.71 -15.16 0.46
C GLY A 12 0.46 -14.28 0.41
N GLY A 13 0.54 -13.05 0.95
CA GLY A 13 -0.54 -12.06 0.90
C GLY A 13 -0.94 -11.69 -0.53
N VAL A 14 0.03 -11.45 -1.41
CA VAL A 14 -0.22 -11.15 -2.83
C VAL A 14 -0.89 -12.32 -3.55
N ARG A 15 -0.44 -13.56 -3.33
CA ARG A 15 -1.05 -14.75 -3.93
C ARG A 15 -2.47 -14.98 -3.44
N ARG A 16 -2.74 -14.69 -2.17
CA ARG A 16 -4.10 -14.75 -1.62
C ARG A 16 -5.00 -13.68 -2.22
N ALA A 17 -4.50 -12.46 -2.41
CA ALA A 17 -5.23 -11.40 -3.12
C ALA A 17 -5.58 -11.83 -4.56
N LEU A 18 -4.65 -12.44 -5.29
CA LEU A 18 -4.92 -13.01 -6.62
C LEU A 18 -6.04 -14.07 -6.60
N ALA A 19 -6.02 -14.98 -5.63
CA ALA A 19 -7.06 -16.00 -5.49
C ALA A 19 -8.45 -15.42 -5.20
N LEU A 20 -8.51 -14.31 -4.45
CA LEU A 20 -9.75 -13.59 -4.17
C LEU A 20 -10.26 -12.85 -5.42
N LEU A 21 -9.38 -12.16 -6.15
CA LEU A 21 -9.74 -11.40 -7.35
C LEU A 21 -10.27 -12.30 -8.47
N ALA A 22 -9.83 -13.57 -8.54
CA ALA A 22 -10.32 -14.55 -9.52
C ALA A 22 -11.83 -14.82 -9.44
N VAL A 23 -12.48 -14.49 -8.32
CA VAL A 23 -13.92 -14.72 -8.09
C VAL A 23 -14.77 -13.50 -8.47
N TRP A 24 -14.16 -12.34 -8.73
CA TRP A 24 -14.88 -11.07 -8.98
C TRP A 24 -14.71 -10.58 -10.42
N PRO A 25 -15.81 -10.44 -11.20
CA PRO A 25 -15.74 -9.90 -12.55
C PRO A 25 -15.26 -8.43 -12.57
N GLY A 26 -14.43 -8.05 -13.53
CA GLY A 26 -13.95 -6.67 -13.70
C GLY A 26 -12.66 -6.32 -12.95
N GLN A 27 -12.01 -7.31 -12.32
CA GLN A 27 -10.74 -7.15 -11.58
C GLN A 27 -9.52 -7.66 -12.36
N GLU A 28 -9.68 -8.01 -13.62
CA GLU A 28 -8.64 -8.53 -14.50
C GLU A 28 -7.40 -7.61 -14.57
N PRO A 29 -7.54 -6.28 -14.69
CA PRO A 29 -6.39 -5.36 -14.72
C PRO A 29 -5.57 -5.39 -13.41
N MET A 30 -6.25 -5.60 -12.28
CA MET A 30 -5.62 -5.64 -10.96
C MET A 30 -4.90 -6.96 -10.70
N ALA A 31 -5.52 -8.07 -11.12
CA ALA A 31 -4.88 -9.38 -11.07
C ALA A 31 -3.64 -9.43 -11.98
N GLU A 32 -3.73 -8.85 -13.18
CA GLU A 32 -2.60 -8.75 -14.11
C GLU A 32 -1.46 -7.91 -13.53
N ALA A 33 -1.76 -6.80 -12.84
CA ALA A 33 -0.75 -5.98 -12.16
C ALA A 33 0.03 -6.75 -11.10
N LEU A 34 -0.66 -7.50 -10.24
CA LEU A 34 -0.02 -8.32 -9.22
C LEU A 34 0.83 -9.43 -9.85
N GLN A 35 0.35 -10.07 -10.91
CA GLN A 35 1.11 -11.10 -11.62
C GLN A 35 2.38 -10.52 -12.26
N ARG A 36 2.29 -9.35 -12.92
CA ARG A 36 3.45 -8.63 -13.48
C ARG A 36 4.50 -8.31 -12.41
N ALA A 37 4.07 -7.92 -11.21
CA ALA A 37 4.99 -7.67 -10.10
C ALA A 37 5.73 -8.96 -9.68
N LEU A 38 5.02 -10.07 -9.50
CA LEU A 38 5.60 -11.37 -9.15
C LEU A 38 6.58 -11.88 -10.22
N ASP A 39 6.22 -11.74 -11.50
CA ASP A 39 7.08 -12.14 -12.60
C ASP A 39 8.33 -11.27 -12.68
N ALA A 40 8.21 -9.97 -12.40
CA ALA A 40 9.34 -9.04 -12.35
C ALA A 40 10.33 -9.38 -11.23
N VAL A 41 9.89 -9.92 -10.08
CA VAL A 41 10.81 -10.41 -9.02
C VAL A 41 11.75 -11.50 -9.56
N ARG A 42 11.25 -12.34 -10.47
CA ARG A 42 11.98 -13.51 -10.99
C ARG A 42 12.99 -13.17 -12.10
N GLN A 43 13.00 -11.94 -12.61
CA GLN A 43 13.80 -11.54 -13.77
C GLN A 43 15.25 -11.14 -13.42
N GLY A 44 15.73 -11.39 -12.19
CA GLY A 44 17.11 -11.09 -11.76
C GLY A 44 17.22 -9.88 -10.83
N VAL A 45 18.42 -9.29 -10.72
CA VAL A 45 18.75 -8.26 -9.71
C VAL A 45 17.78 -7.07 -9.75
N PRO A 46 17.25 -6.63 -8.61
CA PRO A 46 16.35 -5.48 -8.55
C PRO A 46 17.03 -4.18 -8.97
N GLY A 47 16.30 -3.33 -9.70
CA GLY A 47 16.78 -2.01 -10.12
C GLY A 47 15.67 -1.08 -10.58
N PRO A 48 15.92 0.24 -10.60
CA PRO A 48 14.93 1.27 -10.89
C PRO A 48 14.34 1.16 -12.29
N GLU A 49 15.11 0.69 -13.27
CA GLU A 49 14.65 0.46 -14.64
C GLU A 49 13.51 -0.56 -14.70
N ARG A 50 13.52 -1.55 -13.78
CA ARG A 50 12.46 -2.54 -13.70
C ARG A 50 11.17 -1.93 -13.14
N VAL A 51 11.30 -1.06 -12.15
CA VAL A 51 10.16 -0.31 -11.61
C VAL A 51 9.56 0.61 -12.68
N THR A 52 10.40 1.33 -13.42
CA THR A 52 9.96 2.14 -14.58
C THR A 52 9.22 1.30 -15.62
N ARG A 53 9.66 0.07 -15.89
CA ARG A 53 8.96 -0.82 -16.83
C ARG A 53 7.59 -1.27 -16.30
N LEU A 54 7.45 -1.47 -15.00
CA LEU A 54 6.19 -1.88 -14.36
C LEU A 54 5.17 -0.74 -14.28
N VAL A 55 5.64 0.44 -13.92
CA VAL A 55 4.83 1.67 -13.78
C VAL A 55 4.57 2.32 -15.15
N GLY A 56 5.40 1.99 -16.15
CA GLY A 56 5.30 2.50 -17.51
C GLY A 56 5.96 3.86 -17.70
N ALA A 57 6.04 4.29 -18.96
CA ALA A 57 6.43 5.63 -19.37
C ALA A 57 5.50 6.09 -20.52
N GLY A 58 5.04 7.35 -20.48
CA GLY A 58 4.12 7.90 -21.50
C GLY A 58 2.64 7.66 -21.19
N GLU A 59 1.81 7.49 -22.22
CA GLU A 59 0.37 7.23 -22.07
C GLU A 59 0.14 5.88 -21.38
N GLY A 60 -0.54 5.89 -20.23
CA GLY A 60 -0.71 4.72 -19.35
C GLY A 60 0.25 4.66 -18.16
N ALA A 61 1.21 5.60 -18.04
CA ALA A 61 2.00 5.73 -16.82
C ALA A 61 1.14 6.28 -15.68
N GLY A 62 1.21 5.66 -14.49
CA GLY A 62 0.50 6.15 -13.31
C GLY A 62 -0.95 5.72 -13.16
N THR A 63 -1.43 4.75 -13.96
CA THR A 63 -2.69 4.09 -13.65
C THR A 63 -2.59 3.34 -12.32
N ALA A 64 -3.73 3.09 -11.68
CA ALA A 64 -3.77 2.42 -10.38
C ALA A 64 -3.07 1.05 -10.42
N GLU A 65 -3.25 0.31 -11.51
CA GLU A 65 -2.66 -1.01 -11.77
C GLU A 65 -1.15 -0.93 -11.94
N ALA A 66 -0.65 0.07 -12.67
CA ALA A 66 0.77 0.25 -12.92
C ALA A 66 1.51 0.65 -11.64
N VAL A 67 0.92 1.58 -10.87
CA VAL A 67 1.44 1.99 -9.56
C VAL A 67 1.42 0.82 -8.58
N LEU A 68 0.34 0.02 -8.54
CA LEU A 68 0.27 -1.16 -7.67
C LEU A 68 1.37 -2.18 -8.03
N ALA A 69 1.55 -2.48 -9.32
CA ALA A 69 2.58 -3.42 -9.76
C ALA A 69 3.99 -2.96 -9.33
N GLY A 70 4.30 -1.68 -9.51
CA GLY A 70 5.56 -1.08 -9.08
C GLY A 70 5.75 -1.12 -7.56
N ALA A 71 4.72 -0.77 -6.79
CA ALA A 71 4.77 -0.74 -5.34
C ALA A 71 4.96 -2.14 -4.73
N VAL A 72 4.20 -3.13 -5.21
CA VAL A 72 4.30 -4.53 -4.76
C VAL A 72 5.67 -5.10 -5.12
N TYR A 73 6.18 -4.83 -6.33
CA TYR A 73 7.52 -5.25 -6.71
C TYR A 73 8.59 -4.65 -5.79
N CYS A 74 8.55 -3.33 -5.52
CA CYS A 74 9.51 -2.69 -4.63
C CYS A 74 9.50 -3.27 -3.22
N ALA A 75 8.31 -3.62 -2.71
CA ALA A 75 8.17 -4.23 -1.40
C ALA A 75 8.64 -5.70 -1.37
N LEU A 76 8.40 -6.48 -2.43
CA LEU A 76 8.83 -7.89 -2.52
C LEU A 76 10.35 -8.04 -2.62
N VAL A 77 11.04 -7.09 -3.26
CA VAL A 77 12.50 -7.13 -3.45
C VAL A 77 13.27 -6.32 -2.40
N ALA A 78 12.58 -5.71 -1.44
CA ALA A 78 13.21 -4.91 -0.40
C ALA A 78 14.05 -5.78 0.54
N GLU A 79 15.31 -5.41 0.75
CA GLU A 79 16.16 -6.01 1.79
C GLU A 79 15.85 -5.40 3.16
N ASP A 80 15.57 -4.09 3.18
CA ASP A 80 15.04 -3.34 4.31
C ASP A 80 14.11 -2.22 3.81
N VAL A 81 13.45 -1.53 4.75
CA VAL A 81 12.53 -0.42 4.46
C VAL A 81 13.22 0.69 3.65
N ARG A 82 14.50 0.98 3.91
CA ARG A 82 15.25 2.01 3.19
C ARG A 82 15.48 1.60 1.74
N HIS A 83 15.87 0.35 1.50
CA HIS A 83 16.10 -0.19 0.17
C HIS A 83 14.81 -0.11 -0.67
N GLY A 84 13.70 -0.62 -0.13
CA GLY A 84 12.41 -0.61 -0.82
C GLY A 84 11.90 0.80 -1.14
N LEU A 85 11.99 1.73 -0.19
CA LEU A 85 11.61 3.14 -0.40
C LEU A 85 12.50 3.83 -1.42
N ARG A 86 13.83 3.62 -1.36
CA ARG A 86 14.76 4.17 -2.36
C ARG A 86 14.46 3.66 -3.75
N LEU A 87 14.15 2.38 -3.88
CA LEU A 87 13.80 1.79 -5.17
C LEU A 87 12.48 2.38 -5.71
N ALA A 88 11.49 2.62 -4.86
CA ALA A 88 10.20 3.18 -5.23
C ALA A 88 10.24 4.68 -5.57
N VAL A 89 11.19 5.46 -5.04
CA VAL A 89 11.32 6.90 -5.38
C VAL A 89 12.26 7.16 -6.55
N ASN A 90 13.26 6.29 -6.76
CA ASN A 90 14.33 6.53 -7.74
C ASN A 90 14.08 5.83 -9.08
N HIS A 91 12.85 5.81 -9.58
CA HIS A 91 12.51 5.30 -10.91
C HIS A 91 11.89 6.41 -11.79
N GLY A 92 11.97 6.25 -13.11
CA GLY A 92 11.23 7.10 -14.05
C GLY A 92 9.73 6.78 -14.03
N GLY A 93 8.88 7.81 -14.12
CA GLY A 93 7.43 7.71 -14.01
C GLY A 93 6.87 8.37 -12.73
N PRO A 94 5.60 8.16 -12.39
CA PRO A 94 4.97 8.70 -11.17
C PRO A 94 5.47 7.97 -9.93
N SER A 95 6.61 8.43 -9.41
CA SER A 95 7.28 7.84 -8.25
C SER A 95 6.57 8.12 -6.93
N ALA A 96 5.94 9.29 -6.76
CA ALA A 96 5.23 9.65 -5.53
C ALA A 96 4.13 8.63 -5.12
N PRO A 97 3.15 8.28 -5.98
CA PRO A 97 2.13 7.30 -5.61
C PRO A 97 2.71 5.88 -5.45
N THR A 98 3.75 5.54 -6.21
CA THR A 98 4.45 4.24 -6.09
C THR A 98 5.14 4.13 -4.74
N ALA A 99 5.84 5.18 -4.31
CA ALA A 99 6.51 5.27 -3.03
C ALA A 99 5.53 5.29 -1.85
N ALA A 100 4.40 5.96 -1.98
CA ALA A 100 3.35 5.97 -0.95
C ALA A 100 2.79 4.56 -0.70
N LEU A 101 2.43 3.85 -1.77
CA LEU A 101 1.92 2.47 -1.66
C LEU A 101 3.01 1.50 -1.19
N ALA A 102 4.23 1.58 -1.73
CA ALA A 102 5.35 0.74 -1.30
C ALA A 102 5.67 0.97 0.19
N GLY A 103 5.66 2.22 0.64
CA GLY A 103 5.86 2.60 2.04
C GLY A 103 4.79 2.02 2.95
N GLY A 104 3.51 2.02 2.53
CA GLY A 104 2.43 1.37 3.26
C GLY A 104 2.65 -0.14 3.42
N LEU A 105 3.03 -0.83 2.34
CA LEU A 105 3.31 -2.27 2.36
C LEU A 105 4.51 -2.61 3.27
N LEU A 106 5.61 -1.86 3.13
CA LEU A 106 6.81 -2.03 3.95
C LEU A 106 6.57 -1.71 5.42
N GLY A 107 5.80 -0.66 5.71
CA GLY A 107 5.40 -0.29 7.06
C GLY A 107 4.51 -1.36 7.70
N ALA A 108 3.57 -1.94 6.96
CA ALA A 108 2.75 -3.04 7.43
C ALA A 108 3.58 -4.32 7.69
N GLN A 109 4.58 -4.59 6.85
CA GLN A 109 5.44 -5.78 6.96
C GLN A 109 6.46 -5.69 8.10
N HIS A 110 7.10 -4.53 8.27
CA HIS A 110 8.22 -4.36 9.19
C HIS A 110 7.87 -3.58 10.47
N GLY A 111 6.68 -2.99 10.53
CA GLY A 111 6.25 -2.12 11.62
C GLY A 111 6.93 -0.75 11.59
N GLU A 112 6.39 0.19 12.37
CA GLU A 112 6.86 1.58 12.44
C GLU A 112 8.31 1.72 12.93
N THR A 113 8.82 0.76 13.71
CA THR A 113 10.19 0.79 14.25
C THR A 113 11.27 0.53 13.20
N ALA A 114 10.88 -0.03 12.04
CA ALA A 114 11.79 -0.26 10.93
C ALA A 114 11.96 0.97 10.02
N LEU A 115 11.15 2.01 10.21
CA LEU A 115 11.24 3.24 9.43
C LEU A 115 12.51 4.02 9.85
N PRO A 116 13.31 4.51 8.88
CA PRO A 116 14.53 5.25 9.18
C PRO A 116 14.22 6.54 9.98
N PRO A 117 14.74 6.68 11.22
CA PRO A 117 14.39 7.80 12.11
C PRO A 117 14.72 9.17 11.52
N ALA A 118 15.81 9.28 10.76
CA ALA A 118 16.21 10.53 10.10
C ALA A 118 15.19 11.01 9.06
N TRP A 119 14.48 10.10 8.37
CA TRP A 119 13.44 10.50 7.42
C TRP A 119 12.13 10.85 8.11
N LEU A 120 11.84 10.18 9.23
CA LEU A 120 10.68 10.49 10.05
C LEU A 120 10.80 11.84 10.77
N ALA A 121 12.01 12.31 11.05
CA ALA A 121 12.26 13.62 11.65
C ALA A 121 11.91 14.78 10.69
N GLU A 122 12.08 14.55 9.38
CA GLU A 122 11.79 15.52 8.32
C GLU A 122 10.35 15.40 7.77
N LEU A 123 9.55 14.45 8.28
CA LEU A 123 8.20 14.21 7.80
C LEU A 123 7.22 15.23 8.36
N GLU A 124 6.87 16.22 7.54
CA GLU A 124 5.79 17.16 7.84
C GLU A 124 4.44 16.43 8.00
N GLY A 125 3.62 16.88 8.95
CA GLY A 125 2.30 16.29 9.18
C GLY A 125 2.32 14.89 9.78
N ARG A 126 3.47 14.38 10.24
CA ARG A 126 3.59 13.05 10.87
C ARG A 126 2.55 12.79 11.97
N PRO A 127 2.26 13.71 12.91
CA PRO A 127 1.21 13.48 13.91
C PRO A 127 -0.16 13.23 13.28
N THR A 128 -0.53 14.01 12.25
CA THR A 128 -1.79 13.86 11.52
C THR A 128 -1.84 12.56 10.72
N ILE A 129 -0.72 12.17 10.08
CA ILE A 129 -0.63 10.92 9.34
C ILE A 129 -0.80 9.71 10.28
N LEU A 130 -0.21 9.76 11.47
CA LEU A 130 -0.37 8.71 12.49
C LEU A 130 -1.80 8.64 13.02
N GLU A 131 -2.42 9.79 13.30
CA GLU A 131 -3.82 9.86 13.73
C GLU A 131 -4.77 9.26 12.67
N LEU A 132 -4.57 9.59 11.39
CA LEU A 132 -5.35 9.01 10.29
C LEU A 132 -5.09 7.50 10.12
N ALA A 133 -3.86 7.05 10.33
CA ALA A 133 -3.52 5.63 10.24
C ALA A 133 -4.13 4.81 11.38
N ASP A 134 -4.12 5.34 12.60
CA ASP A 134 -4.78 4.74 13.78
C ASP A 134 -6.29 4.68 13.58
N ASP A 135 -6.89 5.73 13.04
CA ASP A 135 -8.32 5.77 12.73
C ASP A 135 -8.72 4.79 11.64
N PHE A 136 -7.90 4.66 10.59
CA PHE A 136 -8.09 3.65 9.56
C PHE A 136 -7.97 2.22 10.11
N ALA A 137 -6.96 1.96 10.95
CA ALA A 137 -6.80 0.66 11.59
C ALA A 137 -7.98 0.33 12.52
N MET A 138 -8.50 1.34 13.22
CA MET A 138 -9.69 1.22 14.05
C MET A 138 -10.94 0.89 13.21
N GLU A 139 -11.15 1.57 12.08
CA GLU A 139 -12.24 1.28 11.12
C GLU A 139 -12.17 -0.17 10.60
N MET A 140 -11.00 -0.62 10.18
CA MET A 140 -10.82 -1.95 9.58
C MET A 140 -10.94 -3.10 10.59
N THR A 141 -10.61 -2.86 11.86
CA THR A 141 -10.63 -3.91 12.90
C THR A 141 -11.86 -3.87 13.79
N GLN A 142 -12.51 -2.70 13.91
CA GLN A 142 -13.65 -2.46 14.78
C GLN A 142 -14.88 -1.92 14.01
N GLY A 143 -14.91 -2.06 12.67
CA GLY A 143 -16.00 -1.56 11.82
C GLY A 143 -17.42 -1.88 12.32
N PRO A 144 -17.73 -3.11 12.77
CA PRO A 144 -19.05 -3.44 13.33
C PRO A 144 -19.40 -2.70 14.64
N ALA A 145 -18.38 -2.28 15.42
CA ALA A 145 -18.56 -1.48 16.63
C ALA A 145 -18.64 0.02 16.33
N LEU A 146 -18.01 0.45 15.24
CA LEU A 146 -18.02 1.84 14.77
C LEU A 146 -19.28 2.16 13.95
N HIS A 147 -19.85 1.18 13.25
CA HIS A 147 -21.05 1.30 12.43
C HIS A 147 -22.07 0.24 12.82
N GLY A 148 -23.01 0.64 13.67
CA GLY A 148 -24.13 -0.22 14.09
C GLY A 148 -25.37 0.00 13.23
N PRO A 149 -26.46 -0.78 13.47
CA PRO A 149 -27.75 -0.61 12.80
C PRO A 149 -28.34 0.81 12.93
N GLY A 150 -27.95 1.56 13.96
CA GLY A 150 -28.35 2.95 14.21
C GLY A 150 -27.45 4.00 13.56
N GLY A 151 -26.44 3.61 12.78
CA GLY A 151 -25.47 4.51 12.15
C GLY A 151 -24.08 4.47 12.78
N ALA A 152 -23.22 5.39 12.34
CA ALA A 152 -21.85 5.50 12.83
C ALA A 152 -21.81 6.07 14.26
N SER A 153 -20.83 5.64 15.05
CA SER A 153 -20.67 6.09 16.43
C SER A 153 -20.43 7.62 16.50
N PRO A 154 -20.89 8.31 17.57
CA PRO A 154 -20.72 9.76 17.71
C PRO A 154 -19.25 10.21 17.67
N GLY A 155 -18.34 9.41 18.27
CA GLY A 155 -16.90 9.69 18.26
C GLY A 155 -16.24 9.54 16.88
N TRP A 156 -16.82 8.70 16.01
CA TRP A 156 -16.38 8.58 14.62
C TRP A 156 -16.91 9.74 13.76
N LEU A 157 -18.18 10.11 13.92
CA LEU A 157 -18.80 11.22 13.19
C LEU A 157 -18.24 12.60 13.55
N ALA A 158 -17.75 12.78 14.78
CA ALA A 158 -17.08 14.02 15.19
C ALA A 158 -15.73 14.22 14.47
N ARG A 159 -15.04 13.13 14.14
CA ARG A 159 -13.75 13.15 13.41
C ARG A 159 -13.92 13.09 11.89
N TYR A 160 -14.91 12.34 11.42
CA TYR A 160 -15.27 12.21 10.01
C TYR A 160 -16.72 12.60 9.77
N PRO A 161 -17.03 13.90 9.69
CA PRO A 161 -18.38 14.38 9.42
C PRO A 161 -18.81 13.91 8.03
N ARG A 162 -19.99 13.30 7.93
CA ARG A 162 -20.60 13.04 6.62
C ARG A 162 -21.02 14.39 6.04
N SER A 163 -20.65 14.70 4.80
CA SER A 163 -21.20 15.84 4.08
C SER A 163 -22.70 15.59 3.88
N GLY A 164 -23.51 16.09 4.80
CA GLY A 164 -24.96 16.12 4.66
C GLY A 164 -25.31 17.16 3.61
N GLY A 165 -25.95 16.71 2.53
CA GLY A 165 -26.46 17.58 1.49
C GLY A 165 -27.46 18.59 2.03
N SER A 166 -27.44 19.76 1.40
CA SER A 166 -28.58 20.66 1.23
C SER A 166 -28.49 21.24 -0.16
#